data_AF-A0A369BCN5-F1
#
_entry.id   AF-A0A369BCN5-F1
#
_cell.length_a   1.000
_cell.length_b   1.000
_cell.length_c   1.000
_cell.angle_alpha   90.00
_cell.angle_beta   90.00
_cell.angle_gamma   90.00
#
_symmetry.space_group_name_H-M   'P 1'
#
loop_
_entity.id
_entity.type
_entity.pdbx_description
1 polymer ?
#
loop_
_entity_poly.entity_id
_entity_poly.type
_entity_poly.pdbx_seq_one_letter_code
_entity_poly.pdbx_strand_id
1 'polypeptide(L)' 'MKVSTRKSSLQIDDYLDLLNLASSLEDLKWQKEIIRKLEYLQAELQPERLK' A
#
# COMPACT_ATOMS: atom_id res chain seq x y z
N MET A 1 -18.52 15.01 19.34
CA MET A 1 -18.25 14.37 18.04
C MET A 1 -16.96 13.59 18.18
N LYS A 2 -17.03 12.25 18.22
CA LYS A 2 -15.82 11.41 18.32
C LYS A 2 -15.14 11.49 16.96
N VAL A 3 -14.11 12.33 16.85
CA VAL A 3 -13.20 12.32 15.71
C VAL A 3 -12.46 10.99 15.84
N SER A 4 -13.06 9.93 15.30
CA SER A 4 -12.32 8.74 14.96
C SER A 4 -11.21 9.26 14.06
N THR A 5 -9.98 9.25 14.56
CA THR A 5 -8.80 9.08 13.73
C THR A 5 -9.05 7.77 12.99
N ARG A 6 -9.87 7.85 11.95
CA ARG A 6 -9.94 6.87 10.88
C ARG A 6 -8.51 6.93 10.40
N LYS A 7 -7.67 6.03 10.90
CA LYS A 7 -6.46 5.62 10.23
C LYS A 7 -6.92 5.56 8.79
N SER A 8 -6.43 6.45 7.95
CA SER A 8 -6.56 6.35 6.51
C SER A 8 -5.89 5.02 6.22
N SER A 9 -6.65 3.96 6.40
CA SER A 9 -6.32 2.60 6.10
C SER A 9 -6.36 2.67 4.60
N LEU A 10 -5.26 3.15 3.99
CA LEU A 10 -5.02 2.99 2.58
C LEU A 10 -5.24 1.51 2.37
N GLN A 11 -6.39 1.19 1.80
CA GLN A 11 -6.72 -0.19 1.55
C GLN A 11 -5.81 -0.63 0.42
N ILE A 12 -5.62 -1.94 0.29
CA ILE A 12 -4.82 -2.50 -0.80
C ILE A 12 -5.32 -1.96 -2.15
N ASP A 13 -6.63 -1.70 -2.26
CA ASP A 13 -7.27 -1.06 -3.41
C ASP A 13 -6.72 0.34 -3.73
N ASP A 14 -6.47 1.21 -2.75
CA ASP A 14 -5.87 2.54 -2.98
C ASP A 14 -4.43 2.43 -3.51
N TYR A 15 -3.67 1.44 -3.05
CA TYR A 15 -2.33 1.16 -3.56
C TYR A 15 -2.35 0.59 -4.98
N LEU A 16 -3.38 -0.17 -5.33
CA LEU A 16 -3.58 -0.67 -6.70
C LEU A 16 -3.92 0.48 -7.66
N ASP A 17 -4.75 1.43 -7.24
CA ASP A 17 -5.05 2.64 -8.04
C ASP A 17 -3.80 3.49 -8.26
N LEU A 18 -2.99 3.68 -7.21
CA LEU A 18 -1.69 4.38 -7.31
C LEU A 18 -0.72 3.63 -8.23
N LEU A 19 -0.69 2.29 -8.16
CA LEU A 19 0.15 1.48 -9.04
C LEU A 19 -0.28 1.62 -10.49
N ASN A 20 -1.60 1.65 -10.74
CA ASN A 20 -2.15 1.81 -12.08
C ASN A 20 -1.85 3.21 -12.66
N LEU A 21 -1.88 4.24 -11.81
CA LEU A 21 -1.46 5.59 -12.18
C LEU A 21 0.06 5.65 -12.48
N ALA A 22 0.90 5.05 -11.63
CA ALA A 22 2.34 4.94 -11.86
C ALA A 22 2.66 4.14 -13.15
N SER A 23 1.84 3.14 -13.48
CA SER A 23 1.91 2.40 -14.74
C SER A 23 1.54 3.26 -15.94
N SER A 24 0.47 4.05 -15.82
CA SER A 24 0.04 4.97 -16.88
C SER A 24 1.04 6.10 -17.14
N LEU A 25 1.83 6.48 -16.13
CA LEU A 25 2.88 7.48 -16.24
C LEU A 25 4.26 6.88 -16.61
N GLU A 26 4.34 5.56 -16.82
CA GLU A 26 5.58 4.79 -17.04
C GLU A 26 6.66 5.04 -15.97
N ASP A 27 6.26 5.44 -14.76
CA ASP A 27 7.17 5.70 -13.65
C ASP A 27 7.52 4.40 -12.92
N LEU A 28 8.53 3.72 -13.46
CA LEU A 28 9.09 2.48 -12.91
C LEU A 28 9.65 2.65 -11.48
N LYS A 29 10.08 3.86 -11.11
CA LYS A 29 10.62 4.12 -9.78
C LYS A 29 9.49 4.18 -8.77
N TRP A 30 8.40 4.87 -9.12
CA TRP A 30 7.21 4.98 -8.29
C TRP A 30 6.46 3.65 -8.14
N GLN A 31 6.36 2.86 -9.21
CA GLN A 31 5.81 1.49 -9.15
C GLN A 31 6.56 0.61 -8.13
N LYS A 32 7.90 0.63 -8.18
CA LYS A 32 8.73 -0.13 -7.24
C LYS A 32 8.54 0.32 -5.79
N GLU A 33 8.37 1.61 -5.55
CA GLU A 33 8.08 2.13 -4.21
C GLU A 33 6.71 1.68 -3.69
N ILE A 34 5.68 1.69 -4.55
CA ILE A 34 4.32 1.24 -4.19
C ILE A 34 4.31 -0.25 -3.85
N ILE A 35 4.92 -1.09 -4.71
CA ILE A 35 5.03 -2.53 -4.48
C ILE A 35 5.78 -2.81 -3.17
N ARG A 36 6.90 -2.14 -2.93
CA ARG A 36 7.69 -2.30 -1.70
C ARG A 36 6.89 -1.92 -0.44
N LYS A 37 6.04 -0.90 -0.54
CA LYS A 37 5.14 -0.49 0.56
C LYS A 37 4.03 -1.49 0.79
N LEU A 38 3.45 -2.05 -0.28
CA LEU A 38 2.46 -3.13 -0.21
C LEU A 38 3.04 -4.38 0.45
N GLU A 39 4.25 -4.81 0.06
CA GLU A 39 4.93 -5.94 0.68
C GLU A 39 5.21 -5.70 2.18
N TYR A 40 5.62 -4.49 2.55
CA TYR A 40 5.84 -4.13 3.95
C TYR A 40 4.55 -4.16 4.77
N LEU A 41 3.46 -3.60 4.22
CA LEU A 41 2.13 -3.65 4.84
C LEU A 41 1.63 -5.09 4.99
N GLN A 42 1.87 -5.94 3.99
CA GLN A 42 1.52 -7.36 4.05
C GLN A 42 2.34 -8.11 5.11
N ALA A 43 3.64 -7.82 5.21
CA ALA A 43 4.52 -8.38 6.23
C ALA A 43 4.14 -7.91 7.65
N GLU A 44 3.74 -6.66 7.81
CA GLU A 44 3.28 -6.08 9.07
C GLU A 44 1.92 -6.64 9.50
N LEU A 45 1.05 -6.97 8.53
CA LEU A 45 -0.26 -7.58 8.76
C LEU A 45 -0.20 -9.10 9.02
N GLN A 46 0.88 -9.79 8.61
CA GLN A 46 1.07 -11.23 8.85
C GLN A 46 2.46 -11.58 9.42
N PRO A 47 2.76 -11.19 10.67
CA PRO A 47 4.01 -11.56 11.32
C PRO A 47 4.12 -13.07 11.63
N GLU A 48 3.01 -13.82 11.61
CA GLU A 48 2.99 -15.25 11.99
C GLU A 48 3.38 -16.26 10.90
N ARG A 49 3.46 -15.86 9.62
CA ARG A 49 3.83 -16.82 8.54
C ARG A 49 5.35 -17.01 8.37
N LEU A 50 6.16 -16.39 9.23
CA LEU A 50 7.62 -16.47 9.23
C LEU A 50 8.20 -17.35 10.37
N LYS A 51 7.39 -18.18 11.04
CA LYS A 51 7.86 -19.20 11.98
C LYS A 51 7.90 -20.60 11.36
#